data_AF-A0A947P7K8-F1
#
_entry.id   AF-A0A947P7K8-F1
#
_cell.length_a   1.000
_cell.length_b   1.000
_cell.length_c   1.000
_cell.angle_alpha   90.00
_cell.angle_beta   90.00
_cell.angle_gamma   90.00
#
_symmetry.space_group_name_H-M   'P 1'
#
loop_
_entity.id
_entity.type
_entity.pdbx_description
1 polymer ?
#
loop_
_entity_poly.entity_id
_entity_poly.type
_entity_poly.pdbx_seq_one_letter_code
_entity_poly.pdbx_strand_id
1 'polypeptide(L)'
;MIGESYQWIDRHLRPHYQDEQIFKIFERVYQEHFTVVAEKIVVRPSEEMGSGFVQSPDDLDAAYREKNGHRIKGHVISIVETATPENGVNLITDVVVKPVNTDDSTILNERLDIIKDKTPEIEELHFDGGYGSETNDQKMLVHEITPVQTAIRGRSAGVEIVIEVHQENGYQVSCPLQSVVATATRKRLKACFNKSVCKICPHNQDCRLIEQKNCWVYYFRPEDYLKQQRQRMIKNIPVERRMLRNNVEASIKEFTCRMRGRKVRVRGNFKTSLFAYGVAIGVNFGRIRRFIQKNGERELLIVSILMRFFTWISGLWKEFRNLIEYLAKSRILQRKCPFEIKCSF
;
A
#
# COMPACT_ATOMS: atom_id res chain seq x y z
N MET A 1 16.66 35.61 22.34
CA MET A 1 15.36 36.21 21.94
C MET A 1 14.22 35.21 21.87
N ILE A 2 14.08 34.35 20.85
CA ILE A 2 12.85 33.52 20.75
C ILE A 2 12.70 32.48 21.88
N GLY A 3 13.78 31.82 22.28
CA GLY A 3 13.73 30.84 23.38
C GLY A 3 13.42 31.47 24.74
N GLU A 4 13.92 32.69 24.99
CA GLU A 4 13.66 33.44 26.22
C GLU A 4 12.18 33.85 26.31
N SER A 5 11.57 34.25 25.19
CA SER A 5 10.12 34.52 25.13
C SER A 5 9.31 33.27 25.49
N TYR A 6 9.65 32.10 24.93
CA TYR A 6 8.98 30.85 25.28
C TYR A 6 9.18 30.47 26.75
N GLN A 7 10.41 30.59 27.26
CA GLN A 7 10.68 30.34 28.68
C GLN A 7 9.91 31.29 29.61
N TRP A 8 9.77 32.56 29.22
CA TRP A 8 8.99 33.53 29.97
C TRP A 8 7.50 33.15 29.99
N ILE A 9 6.92 32.81 28.84
CA ILE A 9 5.53 32.35 28.72
C ILE A 9 5.31 31.12 29.60
N ASP A 10 6.20 30.14 29.52
CA ASP A 10 6.12 28.91 30.31
C ASP A 10 6.13 29.20 31.81
N ARG A 11 7.03 30.07 32.29
CA ARG A 11 7.12 30.38 33.72
C ARG A 11 5.94 31.18 34.26
N HIS A 12 5.43 32.14 33.50
CA HIS A 12 4.45 33.11 34.00
C HIS A 12 3.01 32.74 33.67
N LEU A 13 2.76 32.07 32.54
CA LEU A 13 1.41 31.74 32.10
C LEU A 13 0.99 30.30 32.44
N ARG A 14 1.92 29.37 32.67
CA ARG A 14 1.60 27.98 33.07
C ARG A 14 0.69 27.90 34.29
N PRO A 15 0.92 28.62 35.42
CA PRO A 15 0.05 28.50 36.60
C PRO A 15 -1.41 28.90 36.34
N HIS A 16 -1.65 29.73 35.32
CA HIS A 16 -2.97 30.27 35.01
C HIS A 16 -3.68 29.53 33.87
N TYR A 17 -2.92 28.90 32.96
CA TYR A 17 -3.45 28.38 31.69
C TYR A 17 -3.07 26.93 31.38
N GLN A 18 -2.37 26.20 32.27
CA GLN A 18 -1.91 24.82 32.01
C GLN A 18 -3.01 23.86 31.53
N ASP A 19 -4.24 24.06 31.98
CA ASP A 19 -5.37 23.18 31.64
C ASP A 19 -6.00 23.52 30.27
N GLU A 20 -5.73 24.72 29.75
CA GLU A 20 -6.24 25.18 28.46
C GLU A 20 -5.56 24.47 27.30
N GLN A 21 -6.36 24.11 26.30
CA GLN A 21 -5.87 23.36 25.13
C GLN A 21 -4.75 24.10 24.38
N ILE A 22 -4.88 25.43 24.27
CA ILE A 22 -3.87 26.27 23.59
C ILE A 22 -2.54 26.23 24.34
N PHE A 23 -2.56 26.23 25.68
CA PHE A 23 -1.34 26.18 26.47
C PHE A 23 -0.66 24.81 26.38
N LYS A 24 -1.44 23.72 26.33
CA LYS A 24 -0.90 22.37 26.07
C LYS A 24 -0.19 22.26 24.73
N ILE A 25 -0.71 22.93 23.69
CA ILE A 25 -0.05 23.01 22.37
C ILE A 25 1.27 23.78 22.48
N PHE A 26 1.25 24.93 23.15
CA PHE A 26 2.44 25.72 23.41
C PHE A 26 3.51 24.90 24.15
N GLU A 27 3.13 24.20 25.22
CA GLU A 27 4.02 23.38 26.02
C GLU A 27 4.68 22.29 25.17
N ARG A 28 3.90 21.60 24.34
CA ARG A 28 4.44 20.59 23.41
C ARG A 28 5.47 21.18 22.46
N VAL A 29 5.16 22.32 21.82
CA VAL A 29 6.13 23.02 20.95
C VAL A 29 7.37 23.43 21.74
N TYR A 30 7.21 23.94 22.96
CA TYR A 30 8.31 24.37 23.80
C TYR A 30 9.26 23.21 24.13
N GLN A 31 8.71 22.08 24.59
CA GLN A 31 9.49 20.90 24.98
C GLN A 31 10.18 20.22 23.78
N GLU A 32 9.51 20.18 22.64
CA GLU A 32 10.01 19.52 21.43
C GLU A 32 11.02 20.37 20.67
N HIS A 33 10.89 21.70 20.62
CA HIS A 33 11.73 22.57 19.76
C HIS A 33 12.84 23.31 20.52
N PHE A 34 12.83 23.28 21.85
CA PHE A 34 13.84 23.96 22.66
C PHE A 34 14.56 23.01 23.61
N THR A 35 15.78 23.39 23.98
CA THR A 35 16.63 22.70 24.94
C THR A 35 17.47 23.71 25.72
N VAL A 36 18.01 23.30 26.86
CA VAL A 36 18.85 24.16 27.71
C VAL A 36 20.31 23.77 27.53
N VAL A 37 21.15 24.72 27.12
CA VAL A 37 22.60 24.56 26.98
C VAL A 37 23.28 25.67 27.76
N ALA A 38 24.15 25.31 28.70
CA ALA A 38 24.84 26.26 29.58
C ALA A 38 23.87 27.28 30.22
N GLU A 39 22.79 26.76 30.82
CA GLU A 39 21.72 27.53 31.50
C GLU A 39 20.92 28.47 30.58
N LYS A 40 21.17 28.47 29.27
CA LYS A 40 20.44 29.27 28.29
C LYS A 40 19.52 28.39 27.46
N ILE A 41 18.29 28.86 27.28
CA ILE A 41 17.31 28.22 26.41
C ILE A 41 17.66 28.51 24.95
N VAL A 42 17.82 27.46 24.16
CA VAL A 42 18.16 27.54 22.74
C VAL A 42 17.20 26.69 21.92
N VAL A 43 17.04 27.02 20.64
CA VAL A 43 16.32 26.18 19.68
C VAL A 43 17.14 24.93 19.45
N ARG A 44 16.49 23.76 19.46
CA ARG A 44 17.16 22.49 19.18
C ARG A 44 17.74 22.49 17.77
N PRO A 45 18.96 21.94 17.60
CA PRO A 45 19.53 21.76 16.28
C PRO A 45 18.73 20.73 15.47
N SER A 46 18.80 20.81 14.14
CA SER A 46 17.96 19.99 13.25
C SER A 46 18.20 18.49 13.40
N GLU A 47 19.40 18.11 13.84
CA GLU A 47 19.85 16.75 14.08
C GLU A 47 19.17 16.11 15.30
N GLU A 48 18.69 16.93 16.25
CA GLU A 48 17.95 16.49 17.43
C GLU A 48 16.43 16.49 17.21
N MET A 49 15.96 16.95 16.04
CA MET A 49 14.53 17.05 15.74
C MET A 49 13.95 15.69 15.37
N GLY A 50 13.08 15.18 16.24
CA GLY A 50 12.32 13.96 15.96
C GLY A 50 11.35 14.13 14.80
N SER A 51 11.19 13.08 13.98
CA SER A 51 10.24 13.08 12.86
C SER A 51 8.77 13.28 13.26
N GLY A 52 8.44 13.00 14.53
CA GLY A 52 7.11 13.20 15.12
C GLY A 52 6.91 14.55 15.83
N PHE A 53 7.93 15.42 15.84
CA PHE A 53 7.78 16.73 16.48
C PHE A 53 6.78 17.59 15.70
N VAL A 54 6.06 18.45 16.42
CA VAL A 54 5.00 19.32 15.89
C VAL A 54 5.54 20.13 14.72
N GLN A 55 4.91 19.96 13.57
CA GLN A 55 5.26 20.69 12.35
C GLN A 55 4.49 22.01 12.20
N SER A 56 3.30 22.09 12.80
CA SER A 56 2.43 23.26 12.82
C SER A 56 1.48 23.19 14.02
N PRO A 57 1.26 24.29 14.76
CA PRO A 57 0.27 24.34 15.83
C PRO A 57 -1.16 24.02 15.37
N ASP A 58 -1.45 24.23 14.07
CA ASP A 58 -2.76 23.94 13.47
C ASP A 58 -2.94 22.45 13.09
N ASP A 59 -1.87 21.65 13.17
CA ASP A 59 -1.87 20.23 12.80
C ASP A 59 -0.88 19.44 13.67
N LEU A 60 -1.33 19.07 14.86
CA LEU A 60 -0.53 18.37 15.86
C LEU A 60 -0.25 16.90 15.51
N ASP A 61 -0.97 16.36 14.52
CA ASP A 61 -0.86 14.98 14.04
C ASP A 61 0.11 14.85 12.86
N ALA A 62 0.44 15.97 12.21
CA ALA A 62 1.36 16.00 11.09
C ALA A 62 2.79 15.66 11.51
N ALA A 63 3.37 14.67 10.85
CA ALA A 63 4.77 14.29 11.01
C ALA A 63 5.64 14.83 9.88
N TYR A 64 6.93 14.58 9.98
CA TYR A 64 7.95 14.91 8.98
C TYR A 64 8.66 13.65 8.48
N ARG A 65 8.99 13.61 7.19
CA ARG A 65 9.82 12.55 6.60
C ARG A 65 10.71 13.14 5.51
N GLU A 66 11.98 12.73 5.49
CA GLU A 66 12.88 12.95 4.36
C GLU A 66 13.06 11.63 3.60
N LYS A 67 12.84 11.66 2.29
CA LYS A 67 13.00 10.49 1.42
C LYS A 67 13.56 10.94 0.07
N ASN A 68 14.69 10.35 -0.34
CA ASN A 68 15.36 10.67 -1.61
C ASN A 68 15.61 12.19 -1.80
N GLY A 69 16.08 12.87 -0.74
CA GLY A 69 16.31 14.32 -0.73
C GLY A 69 15.04 15.18 -0.73
N HIS A 70 13.84 14.57 -0.70
CA HIS A 70 12.57 15.29 -0.64
C HIS A 70 12.04 15.30 0.78
N ARG A 71 11.73 16.51 1.27
CA ARG A 71 11.16 16.76 2.58
C ARG A 71 9.64 16.83 2.49
N ILE A 72 8.96 15.98 3.25
CA ILE A 72 7.51 15.86 3.28
C ILE A 72 7.04 16.12 4.72
N LYS A 73 5.98 16.92 4.86
CA LYS A 73 5.30 17.19 6.12
C LYS A 73 3.82 16.86 5.97
N GLY A 74 3.22 16.23 6.97
CA GLY A 74 1.81 15.89 7.01
C GLY A 74 1.57 14.39 7.14
N HIS A 75 0.67 13.90 6.29
CA HIS A 75 0.10 12.55 6.37
C HIS A 75 0.36 11.77 5.08
N VAL A 76 0.33 10.45 5.19
CA VAL A 76 0.31 9.49 4.08
C VAL A 76 -1.08 8.84 4.02
N ILE A 77 -1.59 8.65 2.81
CA ILE A 77 -2.83 7.93 2.55
C ILE A 77 -2.45 6.63 1.85
N SER A 78 -2.81 5.50 2.44
CA SER A 78 -2.66 4.18 1.83
C SER A 78 -4.04 3.63 1.44
N ILE A 79 -4.11 3.01 0.26
CA ILE A 79 -5.35 2.44 -0.28
C ILE A 79 -5.10 1.01 -0.75
N VAL A 80 -6.13 0.17 -0.63
CA VAL A 80 -6.18 -1.18 -1.19
C VAL A 80 -7.38 -1.27 -2.11
N GLU A 81 -7.19 -1.90 -3.26
CA GLU A 81 -8.26 -2.16 -4.22
C GLU A 81 -8.24 -3.60 -4.70
N THR A 82 -9.41 -4.10 -5.08
CA THR A 82 -9.51 -5.37 -5.81
C THR A 82 -8.90 -5.21 -7.19
N ALA A 83 -8.17 -6.21 -7.68
CA ALA A 83 -7.58 -6.17 -9.01
C ALA A 83 -7.50 -7.58 -9.62
N THR A 84 -8.65 -8.24 -9.83
CA THR A 84 -8.69 -9.56 -10.47
C THR A 84 -9.27 -9.46 -11.88
N PRO A 85 -8.71 -10.15 -12.90
CA PRO A 85 -9.22 -10.10 -14.28
C PRO A 85 -10.70 -10.49 -14.44
N GLU A 86 -11.21 -11.31 -13.53
CA GLU A 86 -12.60 -11.81 -13.50
C GLU A 86 -13.58 -10.73 -13.03
N ASN A 87 -13.09 -9.69 -12.32
CA ASN A 87 -13.93 -8.58 -11.89
C ASN A 87 -14.30 -7.70 -13.08
N GLY A 88 -15.61 -7.51 -13.29
CA GLY A 88 -16.11 -6.50 -14.22
C GLY A 88 -15.73 -5.07 -13.81
N VAL A 89 -15.55 -4.82 -12.50
CA VAL A 89 -15.13 -3.54 -11.95
C VAL A 89 -14.24 -3.73 -10.71
N ASN A 90 -13.17 -2.95 -10.63
CA ASN A 90 -12.23 -2.94 -9.51
C ASN A 90 -12.54 -1.80 -8.54
N LEU A 91 -12.67 -2.10 -7.25
CA LEU A 91 -13.09 -1.14 -6.23
C LEU A 91 -12.04 -0.99 -5.14
N ILE A 92 -11.92 0.22 -4.61
CA ILE A 92 -11.15 0.51 -3.39
C ILE A 92 -11.91 -0.09 -2.21
N THR A 93 -11.28 -0.99 -1.46
CA THR A 93 -11.87 -1.70 -0.32
C THR A 93 -11.30 -1.22 1.02
N ASP A 94 -10.07 -0.69 1.02
CA ASP A 94 -9.44 -0.15 2.21
C ASP A 94 -8.79 1.21 1.98
N VAL A 95 -8.90 2.08 2.97
CA VAL A 95 -8.30 3.42 2.99
C VAL A 95 -7.86 3.70 4.43
N VAL A 96 -6.62 4.11 4.60
CA VAL A 96 -6.07 4.51 5.89
C VAL A 96 -5.20 5.75 5.75
N VAL A 97 -5.32 6.64 6.72
CA VAL A 97 -4.47 7.84 6.85
C VAL A 97 -3.57 7.66 8.07
N LYS A 98 -2.28 7.96 7.90
CA LYS A 98 -1.27 7.89 8.95
C LYS A 98 -0.33 9.09 8.87
N PRO A 99 0.39 9.44 9.94
CA PRO A 99 1.47 10.40 9.87
C PRO A 99 2.56 9.94 8.88
N VAL A 100 3.16 10.86 8.13
CA VAL A 100 4.07 10.52 7.00
C VAL A 100 5.33 9.75 7.41
N ASN A 101 5.73 9.83 8.67
CA ASN A 101 6.86 9.09 9.24
C ASN A 101 6.54 7.61 9.56
N THR A 102 5.28 7.19 9.41
CA THR A 102 4.90 5.78 9.56
C THR A 102 5.48 4.97 8.40
N ASP A 103 6.11 3.83 8.71
CA ASP A 103 6.66 2.95 7.68
C ASP A 103 5.55 2.20 6.93
N ASP A 104 5.72 2.05 5.61
CA ASP A 104 4.72 1.43 4.74
C ASP A 104 4.42 -0.01 5.19
N SER A 105 5.43 -0.77 5.62
CA SER A 105 5.25 -2.14 6.12
C SER A 105 4.43 -2.19 7.42
N THR A 106 4.58 -1.18 8.29
CA THR A 106 3.78 -1.07 9.52
C THR A 106 2.32 -0.79 9.20
N ILE A 107 2.07 0.11 8.25
CA ILE A 107 0.70 0.40 7.78
C ILE A 107 0.04 -0.89 7.30
N LEU A 108 0.69 -1.64 6.41
CA LEU A 108 0.10 -2.90 5.91
C LEU A 108 -0.13 -3.91 7.02
N ASN A 109 0.82 -4.06 7.97
CA ASN A 109 0.66 -5.00 9.07
C ASN A 109 -0.63 -4.75 9.88
N GLU A 110 -0.87 -3.49 10.22
CA GLU A 110 -2.06 -3.05 10.96
C GLU A 110 -3.36 -3.24 10.16
N ARG A 111 -3.29 -3.25 8.82
CA ARG A 111 -4.46 -3.37 7.95
C ARG A 111 -4.76 -4.80 7.51
N LEU A 112 -3.82 -5.75 7.61
CA LEU A 112 -3.97 -7.10 7.08
C LEU A 112 -5.24 -7.82 7.57
N ASP A 113 -5.55 -7.74 8.87
CA ASP A 113 -6.76 -8.37 9.42
C ASP A 113 -8.02 -7.76 8.80
N ILE A 114 -8.06 -6.43 8.72
CA ILE A 114 -9.21 -5.69 8.18
C ILE A 114 -9.37 -5.94 6.67
N ILE A 115 -8.27 -6.09 5.94
CA ILE A 115 -8.28 -6.45 4.52
C ILE A 115 -8.87 -7.85 4.35
N LYS A 116 -8.44 -8.83 5.16
CA LYS A 116 -8.98 -10.19 5.11
C LYS A 116 -10.45 -10.24 5.52
N ASP A 117 -10.85 -9.49 6.53
CA ASP A 117 -12.26 -9.41 6.97
C ASP A 117 -13.17 -8.81 5.89
N LYS A 118 -12.70 -7.78 5.18
CA LYS A 118 -13.45 -7.12 4.09
C LYS A 118 -13.44 -7.88 2.78
N THR A 119 -12.45 -8.75 2.58
CA THR A 119 -12.28 -9.54 1.36
C THR A 119 -11.82 -10.95 1.74
N PRO A 120 -12.71 -11.79 2.32
CA PRO A 120 -12.35 -13.12 2.81
C PRO A 120 -11.71 -14.01 1.74
N GLU A 121 -12.11 -13.83 0.50
CA GLU A 121 -11.65 -14.54 -0.70
C GLU A 121 -10.29 -14.07 -1.23
N ILE A 122 -9.61 -13.13 -0.56
CA ILE A 122 -8.29 -12.67 -1.01
C ILE A 122 -7.27 -13.82 -0.97
N GLU A 123 -6.73 -14.15 -2.14
CA GLU A 123 -5.66 -15.16 -2.33
C GLU A 123 -4.29 -14.52 -2.48
N GLU A 124 -4.22 -13.35 -3.13
CA GLU A 124 -2.97 -12.66 -3.45
C GLU A 124 -3.05 -11.18 -3.05
N LEU A 125 -1.96 -10.65 -2.50
CA LEU A 125 -1.81 -9.21 -2.29
C LEU A 125 -0.57 -8.68 -3.00
N HIS A 126 -0.79 -7.78 -3.95
CA HIS A 126 0.25 -7.14 -4.75
C HIS A 126 0.66 -5.80 -4.14
N PHE A 127 1.96 -5.62 -3.85
CA PHE A 127 2.46 -4.40 -3.20
C PHE A 127 3.89 -4.03 -3.58
N ASP A 128 4.29 -2.80 -3.24
CA ASP A 128 5.65 -2.30 -3.49
C ASP A 128 6.66 -2.82 -2.47
N GLY A 129 7.94 -2.77 -2.79
CA GLY A 129 9.02 -3.16 -1.90
C GLY A 129 9.13 -2.37 -0.60
N GLY A 130 8.35 -1.31 -0.41
CA GLY A 130 8.21 -0.65 0.89
C GLY A 130 7.39 -1.43 1.90
N TYR A 131 6.51 -2.31 1.45
CA TYR A 131 5.57 -3.02 2.31
C TYR A 131 6.08 -4.38 2.79
N GLY A 132 7.17 -4.90 2.21
CA GLY A 132 7.72 -6.20 2.62
C GLY A 132 8.46 -6.13 3.96
N SER A 133 8.01 -6.91 4.94
CA SER A 133 8.68 -7.14 6.23
C SER A 133 8.53 -8.60 6.70
N GLU A 134 9.35 -9.03 7.65
CA GLU A 134 9.24 -10.34 8.32
C GLU A 134 7.88 -10.51 9.02
N THR A 135 7.40 -9.46 9.68
CA THR A 135 6.09 -9.45 10.36
C THR A 135 4.92 -9.55 9.40
N ASN A 136 5.01 -8.94 8.21
CA ASN A 136 3.97 -9.04 7.19
C ASN A 136 3.96 -10.43 6.55
N ASP A 137 5.13 -11.03 6.32
CA ASP A 137 5.23 -12.39 5.78
C ASP A 137 4.55 -13.41 6.71
N GLN A 138 4.83 -13.32 8.02
CA GLN A 138 4.20 -14.18 9.02
C GLN A 138 2.69 -14.00 9.07
N LYS A 139 2.21 -12.74 9.07
CA LYS A 139 0.78 -12.44 9.15
C LYS A 139 0.03 -12.85 7.88
N MET A 140 0.62 -12.67 6.71
CA MET A 140 0.05 -13.15 5.45
C MET A 140 0.02 -14.69 5.38
N LEU A 141 1.05 -15.37 5.91
CA LEU A 141 1.04 -16.83 6.03
C LEU A 141 -0.15 -17.33 6.87
N VAL A 142 -0.40 -16.69 8.02
CA VAL A 142 -1.55 -17.02 8.88
C VAL A 142 -2.89 -16.79 8.19
N HIS A 143 -2.99 -15.73 7.38
CA HIS A 143 -4.21 -15.41 6.61
C HIS A 143 -4.31 -16.15 5.27
N GLU A 144 -3.34 -17.02 4.95
CA GLU A 144 -3.25 -17.74 3.69
C GLU A 144 -3.21 -16.82 2.45
N ILE A 145 -2.62 -15.63 2.61
CA ILE A 145 -2.46 -14.63 1.55
C ILE A 145 -1.08 -14.77 0.92
N THR A 146 -1.02 -14.90 -0.39
CA THR A 146 0.24 -14.94 -1.15
C THR A 146 0.78 -13.52 -1.39
N PRO A 147 1.97 -13.16 -0.86
CA PRO A 147 2.56 -11.85 -1.08
C PRO A 147 3.23 -11.75 -2.45
N VAL A 148 2.80 -10.79 -3.28
CA VAL A 148 3.44 -10.46 -4.56
C VAL A 148 4.13 -9.09 -4.46
N GLN A 149 5.43 -9.12 -4.20
CA GLN A 149 6.26 -7.90 -4.10
C GLN A 149 6.85 -7.54 -5.47
N THR A 150 6.54 -6.36 -5.99
CA THR A 150 6.97 -5.98 -7.36
C THR A 150 8.40 -5.44 -7.46
N ALA A 151 8.93 -4.88 -6.39
CA ALA A 151 10.28 -4.33 -6.36
C ALA A 151 11.06 -4.90 -5.17
N ILE A 152 12.23 -5.46 -5.43
CA ILE A 152 13.14 -5.97 -4.38
C ILE A 152 14.12 -4.86 -4.02
N ARG A 153 14.19 -4.51 -2.75
CA ARG A 153 15.19 -3.57 -2.22
C ARG A 153 16.44 -4.32 -1.79
N GLY A 154 17.62 -3.76 -2.07
CA GLY A 154 18.91 -4.28 -1.60
C GLY A 154 19.83 -4.76 -2.73
N ARG A 155 21.02 -5.24 -2.34
CA ARG A 155 22.02 -5.77 -3.27
C ARG A 155 21.60 -7.16 -3.75
N SER A 156 21.79 -7.44 -5.04
CA SER A 156 21.73 -8.80 -5.56
C SER A 156 22.92 -9.60 -5.01
N ALA A 157 22.67 -10.85 -4.62
CA ALA A 157 23.76 -11.76 -4.28
C ALA A 157 24.40 -12.29 -5.57
N GLY A 158 25.74 -12.45 -5.58
CA GLY A 158 26.45 -13.06 -6.71
C GLY A 158 26.09 -14.54 -6.92
N VAL A 159 25.81 -15.26 -5.82
CA VAL A 159 25.30 -16.65 -5.85
C VAL A 159 23.97 -16.75 -5.12
N GLU A 160 22.95 -17.20 -5.85
CA GLU A 160 21.65 -17.50 -5.27
C GLU A 160 21.71 -18.80 -4.47
N ILE A 161 21.18 -18.74 -3.24
CA ILE A 161 20.94 -19.88 -2.38
C ILE A 161 19.43 -19.93 -2.21
N VAL A 162 18.85 -21.06 -2.56
CA VAL A 162 17.41 -21.32 -2.60
C VAL A 162 17.04 -22.13 -1.37
N ILE A 163 16.02 -21.70 -0.64
CA ILE A 163 15.44 -22.46 0.47
C ILE A 163 14.04 -22.91 0.02
N GLU A 164 13.78 -24.20 0.11
CA GLU A 164 12.50 -24.84 -0.23
C GLU A 164 12.02 -25.71 0.93
N VAL A 165 10.72 -25.93 1.02
CA VAL A 165 10.14 -26.85 2.00
C VAL A 165 10.28 -28.28 1.46
N HIS A 166 10.78 -29.19 2.28
CA HIS A 166 11.01 -30.58 1.94
C HIS A 166 10.41 -31.48 3.03
N GLN A 167 9.25 -32.12 2.74
CA GLN A 167 8.50 -33.08 3.58
C GLN A 167 8.18 -32.60 5.01
N GLU A 168 6.91 -32.66 5.45
CA GLU A 168 6.43 -32.43 6.84
C GLU A 168 7.35 -31.57 7.76
N ASN A 169 7.63 -30.32 7.37
CA ASN A 169 8.43 -29.30 8.08
C ASN A 169 9.96 -29.35 7.97
N GLY A 170 10.53 -30.13 7.05
CA GLY A 170 11.94 -30.02 6.66
C GLY A 170 12.18 -28.87 5.67
N TYR A 171 13.43 -28.41 5.58
CA TYR A 171 13.87 -27.47 4.54
C TYR A 171 14.97 -28.10 3.71
N GLN A 172 14.91 -27.91 2.39
CA GLN A 172 16.01 -28.19 1.49
C GLN A 172 16.66 -26.87 1.09
N VAL A 173 17.99 -26.83 1.11
CA VAL A 173 18.76 -25.66 0.70
C VAL A 173 19.63 -26.03 -0.49
N SER A 174 19.50 -25.25 -1.55
CA SER A 174 20.13 -25.52 -2.83
C SER A 174 21.00 -24.34 -3.27
N CYS A 175 22.18 -24.64 -3.78
CA CYS A 175 23.02 -23.74 -4.55
C CYS A 175 23.18 -24.31 -5.98
N PRO A 176 23.81 -23.59 -6.93
CA PRO A 176 23.92 -24.08 -8.31
C PRO A 176 24.58 -25.46 -8.49
N LEU A 177 25.38 -25.92 -7.51
CA LEU A 177 26.14 -27.17 -7.60
C LEU A 177 25.64 -28.28 -6.66
N GLN A 178 24.86 -27.95 -5.63
CA GLN A 178 24.52 -28.89 -4.56
C GLN A 178 23.15 -28.58 -3.98
N SER A 179 22.43 -29.62 -3.60
CA SER A 179 21.19 -29.53 -2.81
C SER A 179 21.32 -30.41 -1.57
N VAL A 180 21.02 -29.86 -0.40
CA VAL A 180 21.16 -30.56 0.87
C VAL A 180 19.96 -30.31 1.78
N VAL A 181 19.60 -31.32 2.57
CA VAL A 181 18.54 -31.18 3.59
C VAL A 181 19.10 -30.43 4.79
N ALA A 182 18.34 -29.46 5.29
CA ALA A 182 18.68 -28.68 6.47
C ALA A 182 18.44 -29.48 7.75
N THR A 183 19.24 -29.20 8.77
CA THR A 183 19.11 -29.77 10.11
C THR A 183 18.89 -28.65 11.13
N ALA A 184 18.08 -28.93 12.15
CA ALA A 184 17.85 -27.98 13.22
C ALA A 184 19.09 -27.83 14.12
N THR A 185 19.30 -26.61 14.61
CA THR A 185 20.24 -26.30 15.69
C THR A 185 19.49 -25.58 16.81
N ARG A 186 20.16 -25.30 17.94
CA ARG A 186 19.55 -24.64 19.10
C ARG A 186 18.88 -23.29 18.80
N LYS A 187 19.35 -22.54 17.78
CA LYS A 187 18.84 -21.18 17.45
C LYS A 187 18.43 -20.98 15.99
N ARG A 188 18.90 -21.83 15.06
CA ARG A 188 18.76 -21.66 13.61
C ARG A 188 18.66 -22.99 12.89
N LEU A 189 18.31 -22.99 11.62
CA LEU A 189 18.48 -24.12 10.72
C LEU A 189 19.87 -24.03 10.07
N LYS A 190 20.51 -25.17 9.83
CA LYS A 190 21.79 -25.27 9.14
C LYS A 190 21.71 -26.23 7.96
N ALA A 191 22.27 -25.84 6.84
CA ALA A 191 22.49 -26.70 5.68
C ALA A 191 23.99 -26.93 5.50
N CYS A 192 24.41 -28.20 5.46
CA CYS A 192 25.82 -28.60 5.41
C CYS A 192 26.18 -29.10 4.01
N PHE A 193 26.95 -28.31 3.27
CA PHE A 193 27.42 -28.59 1.91
C PHE A 193 28.77 -29.31 1.91
N ASN A 194 28.98 -30.15 0.90
CA ASN A 194 30.20 -30.92 0.73
C ASN A 194 31.39 -29.98 0.44
N LYS A 195 32.38 -30.02 1.33
CA LYS A 195 33.56 -29.16 1.30
C LYS A 195 34.43 -29.37 0.05
N SER A 196 34.57 -30.60 -0.43
CA SER A 196 35.38 -30.92 -1.61
C SER A 196 34.80 -30.28 -2.87
N VAL A 197 33.47 -30.32 -3.02
CA VAL A 197 32.76 -29.69 -4.13
C VAL A 197 32.79 -28.16 -4.01
N CYS A 198 32.68 -27.60 -2.80
CA CYS A 198 32.77 -26.15 -2.60
C CYS A 198 34.16 -25.58 -2.90
N LYS A 199 35.25 -26.31 -2.61
CA LYS A 199 36.62 -25.86 -2.88
C LYS A 199 36.91 -25.65 -4.37
N ILE A 200 36.32 -26.48 -5.23
CA ILE A 200 36.46 -26.41 -6.69
C ILE A 200 35.38 -25.55 -7.36
N CYS A 201 34.51 -24.89 -6.58
CA CYS A 201 33.40 -24.12 -7.10
C CYS A 201 33.90 -22.84 -7.81
N PRO A 202 33.46 -22.59 -9.06
CA PRO A 202 33.79 -21.35 -9.78
C PRO A 202 33.31 -20.09 -9.07
N HIS A 203 32.25 -20.21 -8.25
CA HIS A 203 31.63 -19.10 -7.54
C HIS A 203 32.11 -18.93 -6.09
N ASN A 204 33.26 -19.50 -5.73
CA ASN A 204 33.78 -19.47 -4.37
C ASN A 204 33.91 -18.03 -3.82
N GLN A 205 34.42 -17.10 -4.62
CA GLN A 205 34.64 -15.70 -4.22
C GLN A 205 33.34 -14.97 -3.81
N ASP A 206 32.22 -15.30 -4.46
CA ASP A 206 30.90 -14.68 -4.20
C ASP A 206 29.97 -15.57 -3.34
N CYS A 207 30.52 -16.66 -2.78
CA CYS A 207 29.73 -17.64 -2.06
C CYS A 207 29.37 -17.15 -0.65
N ARG A 208 28.09 -17.32 -0.28
CA ARG A 208 27.56 -16.94 1.04
C ARG A 208 27.68 -18.05 2.09
N LEU A 209 28.24 -19.20 1.72
CA LEU A 209 28.46 -20.31 2.64
C LEU A 209 29.64 -20.01 3.56
N ILE A 210 29.52 -20.37 4.83
CA ILE A 210 30.56 -20.17 5.83
C ILE A 210 31.38 -21.46 5.93
N GLU A 211 32.69 -21.37 5.68
CA GLU A 211 33.58 -22.51 5.85
C GLU A 211 33.65 -22.96 7.31
N GLN A 212 33.45 -24.27 7.54
CA GLN A 212 33.65 -24.92 8.82
C GLN A 212 34.62 -26.11 8.67
N LYS A 213 34.94 -26.77 9.79
CA LYS A 213 35.91 -27.87 9.83
C LYS A 213 35.58 -28.98 8.82
N ASN A 214 34.34 -29.47 8.83
CA ASN A 214 33.94 -30.66 8.06
C ASN A 214 33.08 -30.33 6.82
N CYS A 215 32.42 -29.18 6.77
CA CYS A 215 31.50 -28.80 5.70
C CYS A 215 31.48 -27.27 5.53
N TRP A 216 30.84 -26.81 4.47
CA TRP A 216 30.49 -25.40 4.32
C TRP A 216 29.03 -25.21 4.69
N VAL A 217 28.73 -24.20 5.51
CA VAL A 217 27.43 -24.11 6.18
C VAL A 217 26.66 -22.87 5.75
N TYR A 218 25.37 -23.06 5.49
CA TYR A 218 24.41 -21.97 5.39
C TYR A 218 23.50 -21.98 6.61
N TYR A 219 23.49 -20.89 7.38
CA TYR A 219 22.56 -20.71 8.50
C TYR A 219 21.41 -19.82 8.09
N PHE A 220 20.20 -20.21 8.43
CA PHE A 220 18.99 -19.45 8.14
C PHE A 220 17.92 -19.69 9.20
N ARG A 221 16.90 -18.85 9.19
CA ARG A 221 15.67 -18.99 9.97
C ARG A 221 14.47 -19.26 9.05
N PRO A 222 13.36 -19.82 9.54
CA PRO A 222 12.13 -19.98 8.76
C PRO A 222 11.67 -18.69 8.07
N GLU A 223 11.91 -17.52 8.68
CA GLU A 223 11.54 -16.23 8.10
C GLU A 223 12.38 -15.87 6.87
N ASP A 224 13.61 -16.38 6.76
CA ASP A 224 14.43 -16.22 5.56
C ASP A 224 13.83 -16.98 4.37
N TYR A 225 13.15 -18.10 4.62
CA TYR A 225 12.38 -18.81 3.60
C TYR A 225 11.19 -17.97 3.13
N LEU A 226 10.37 -17.44 4.05
CA LEU A 226 9.22 -16.60 3.68
C LEU A 226 9.64 -15.35 2.92
N LYS A 227 10.75 -14.73 3.32
CA LYS A 227 11.35 -13.61 2.60
C LYS A 227 11.74 -13.99 1.17
N GLN A 228 12.37 -15.15 0.97
CA GLN A 228 12.72 -15.63 -0.37
C GLN A 228 11.47 -15.94 -1.20
N GLN A 229 10.44 -16.54 -0.60
CA GLN A 229 9.14 -16.80 -1.25
C GLN A 229 8.54 -15.50 -1.79
N ARG A 230 8.38 -14.48 -0.95
CA ARG A 230 7.89 -13.17 -1.37
C ARG A 230 8.72 -12.55 -2.51
N GLN A 231 10.05 -12.60 -2.39
CA GLN A 231 10.96 -12.01 -3.39
C GLN A 231 10.91 -12.72 -4.74
N ARG A 232 10.69 -14.04 -4.75
CA ARG A 232 10.60 -14.84 -5.98
C ARG A 232 9.20 -14.88 -6.56
N MET A 233 8.16 -14.60 -5.76
CA MET A 233 6.78 -14.77 -6.17
C MET A 233 6.44 -14.06 -7.48
N ILE A 234 6.92 -12.83 -7.68
CA ILE A 234 6.69 -12.10 -8.94
C ILE A 234 7.24 -12.83 -10.18
N LYS A 235 8.33 -13.59 -10.03
CA LYS A 235 8.91 -14.39 -11.13
C LYS A 235 8.13 -15.68 -11.37
N ASN A 236 7.43 -16.19 -10.36
CA ASN A 236 6.67 -17.43 -10.42
C ASN A 236 5.26 -17.23 -10.99
N ILE A 237 4.70 -16.02 -10.90
CA ILE A 237 3.41 -15.71 -11.51
C ILE A 237 3.53 -15.41 -13.03
N PRO A 238 2.49 -15.72 -13.84
CA PRO A 238 2.36 -15.33 -15.24
C PRO A 238 2.54 -13.84 -15.46
N VAL A 239 3.05 -13.46 -16.64
CA VAL A 239 3.40 -12.07 -16.98
C VAL A 239 2.17 -11.16 -16.90
N GLU A 240 1.00 -11.65 -17.30
CA GLU A 240 -0.27 -10.91 -17.27
C GLU A 240 -0.63 -10.50 -15.84
N ARG A 241 -0.43 -11.40 -14.87
CA ARG A 241 -0.68 -11.13 -13.44
C ARG A 241 0.33 -10.16 -12.83
N ARG A 242 1.56 -10.09 -13.36
CA ARG A 242 2.58 -9.10 -12.91
C ARG A 242 2.14 -7.66 -13.19
N MET A 243 1.29 -7.45 -14.20
CA MET A 243 0.84 -6.12 -14.60
C MET A 243 -0.35 -5.59 -13.78
N LEU A 244 -0.93 -6.39 -12.87
CA LEU A 244 -2.07 -5.98 -12.05
C LEU A 244 -1.77 -4.72 -11.21
N ARG A 245 -0.51 -4.54 -10.80
CA ARG A 245 -0.06 -3.31 -10.11
C ARG A 245 -0.30 -2.05 -10.93
N ASN A 246 -0.22 -2.08 -12.27
CA ASN A 246 -0.38 -0.87 -13.08
C ASN A 246 -1.76 -0.21 -12.87
N ASN A 247 -2.76 -0.99 -12.47
CA ASN A 247 -4.07 -0.48 -12.10
C ASN A 247 -4.01 0.44 -10.87
N VAL A 248 -3.18 0.13 -9.88
CA VAL A 248 -3.05 0.94 -8.65
C VAL A 248 -2.48 2.33 -8.94
N GLU A 249 -1.59 2.45 -9.92
CA GLU A 249 -1.06 3.77 -10.32
C GLU A 249 -2.15 4.65 -10.93
N ALA A 250 -3.04 4.05 -11.71
CA ALA A 250 -4.23 4.73 -12.21
C ALA A 250 -5.17 5.14 -11.06
N SER A 251 -5.33 4.27 -10.06
CA SER A 251 -6.14 4.54 -8.86
C SER A 251 -5.57 5.69 -8.04
N ILE A 252 -4.26 5.71 -7.80
CA ILE A 252 -3.56 6.82 -7.13
C ILE A 252 -3.70 8.12 -7.95
N LYS A 253 -3.66 8.04 -9.28
CA LYS A 253 -3.91 9.19 -10.14
C LYS A 253 -5.36 9.69 -10.03
N GLU A 254 -6.36 8.81 -10.07
CA GLU A 254 -7.78 9.16 -9.83
C GLU A 254 -7.95 9.82 -8.46
N PHE A 255 -7.26 9.28 -7.44
CA PHE A 255 -7.30 9.78 -6.07
C PHE A 255 -6.69 11.19 -5.94
N THR A 256 -5.58 11.47 -6.64
CA THR A 256 -4.78 12.68 -6.46
C THR A 256 -5.00 13.77 -7.52
N CYS A 257 -5.64 13.47 -8.67
CA CYS A 257 -5.68 14.38 -9.82
C CYS A 257 -6.37 15.72 -9.55
N ARG A 258 -7.30 15.78 -8.58
CA ARG A 258 -8.01 17.01 -8.19
C ARG A 258 -7.32 17.77 -7.05
N MET A 259 -6.21 17.24 -6.53
CA MET A 259 -5.44 17.85 -5.46
C MET A 259 -4.37 18.79 -6.05
N ARG A 260 -4.34 20.04 -5.59
CA ARG A 260 -3.29 20.99 -6.01
C ARG A 260 -1.93 20.51 -5.49
N GLY A 261 -1.00 20.25 -6.40
CA GLY A 261 0.33 19.76 -6.04
C GLY A 261 0.34 18.44 -5.27
N ARG A 262 -0.70 17.60 -5.44
CA ARG A 262 -0.91 16.36 -4.67
C ARG A 262 -1.02 16.57 -3.15
N LYS A 263 -1.44 17.76 -2.71
CA LYS A 263 -1.66 18.08 -1.30
C LYS A 263 -3.15 18.18 -1.00
N VAL A 264 -3.55 17.63 0.15
CA VAL A 264 -4.90 17.79 0.70
C VAL A 264 -5.10 19.24 1.17
N ARG A 265 -6.35 19.71 1.12
CA ARG A 265 -6.73 21.07 1.57
C ARG A 265 -7.06 21.18 3.05
N VAL A 266 -7.15 20.03 3.72
CA VAL A 266 -7.52 19.92 5.13
C VAL A 266 -6.29 19.60 5.98
N ARG A 267 -6.36 19.92 7.27
CA ARG A 267 -5.33 19.65 8.28
C ARG A 267 -5.90 18.78 9.40
N GLY A 268 -5.02 18.03 10.07
CA GLY A 268 -5.38 17.09 11.12
C GLY A 268 -5.76 15.72 10.57
N ASN A 269 -5.46 14.68 11.33
CA ASN A 269 -5.63 13.30 10.89
C ASN A 269 -7.11 12.96 10.62
N PHE A 270 -8.01 13.41 11.50
CA PHE A 270 -9.45 13.16 11.37
C PHE A 270 -10.05 13.76 10.09
N LYS A 271 -9.82 15.06 9.83
CA LYS A 271 -10.35 15.72 8.63
C LYS A 271 -9.73 15.14 7.36
N THR A 272 -8.44 14.80 7.40
CA THR A 272 -7.75 14.14 6.28
C THR A 272 -8.35 12.76 6.00
N SER A 273 -8.71 12.01 7.03
CA SER A 273 -9.38 10.71 6.90
C SER A 273 -10.76 10.83 6.25
N LEU A 274 -11.60 11.77 6.71
CA LEU A 274 -12.90 12.04 6.08
C LEU A 274 -12.76 12.43 4.61
N PHE A 275 -11.78 13.28 4.29
CA PHE A 275 -11.48 13.64 2.92
C PHE A 275 -11.07 12.41 2.09
N ALA A 276 -10.17 11.57 2.61
CA ALA A 276 -9.71 10.36 1.94
C ALA A 276 -10.85 9.36 1.67
N TYR A 277 -11.73 9.13 2.65
CA TYR A 277 -12.91 8.29 2.46
C TYR A 277 -13.87 8.87 1.43
N GLY A 278 -14.14 10.18 1.46
CA GLY A 278 -15.00 10.83 0.47
C GLY A 278 -14.46 10.69 -0.95
N VAL A 279 -13.15 10.83 -1.14
CA VAL A 279 -12.49 10.60 -2.44
C VAL A 279 -12.64 9.14 -2.88
N ALA A 280 -12.36 8.18 -2.00
CA ALA A 280 -12.48 6.76 -2.33
C ALA A 280 -13.90 6.36 -2.72
N ILE A 281 -14.91 6.83 -1.99
CA ILE A 281 -16.33 6.63 -2.32
C ILE A 281 -16.63 7.22 -3.69
N GLY A 282 -16.17 8.44 -3.98
CA GLY A 282 -16.36 9.09 -5.28
C GLY A 282 -15.71 8.31 -6.43
N VAL A 283 -14.51 7.76 -6.22
CA VAL A 283 -13.82 6.90 -7.20
C VAL A 283 -14.63 5.63 -7.45
N ASN A 284 -15.02 4.91 -6.39
CA ASN A 284 -15.82 3.70 -6.50
C ASN A 284 -17.15 3.97 -7.22
N PHE A 285 -17.88 5.02 -6.83
CA PHE A 285 -19.12 5.42 -7.49
C PHE A 285 -18.91 5.69 -8.98
N GLY A 286 -17.85 6.44 -9.33
CA GLY A 286 -17.51 6.71 -10.72
C GLY A 286 -17.15 5.46 -11.53
N ARG A 287 -16.52 4.46 -10.91
CA ARG A 287 -16.21 3.16 -11.54
C ARG A 287 -17.46 2.33 -11.75
N ILE A 288 -18.30 2.19 -10.72
CA ILE A 288 -19.58 1.46 -10.78
C ILE A 288 -20.49 2.07 -11.84
N ARG A 289 -20.63 3.40 -11.86
CA ARG A 289 -21.46 4.09 -12.86
C ARG A 289 -21.00 3.81 -14.29
N ARG A 290 -19.69 3.89 -14.56
CA ARG A 290 -19.12 3.59 -15.89
C ARG A 290 -19.36 2.13 -16.29
N PHE A 291 -19.22 1.21 -15.34
CA PHE A 291 -19.48 -0.21 -15.55
C PHE A 291 -20.95 -0.47 -15.92
N ILE A 292 -21.89 0.09 -15.16
CA ILE A 292 -23.33 -0.03 -15.43
C ILE A 292 -23.70 0.58 -16.79
N GLN A 293 -23.16 1.76 -17.12
CA GLN A 293 -23.43 2.41 -18.42
C GLN A 293 -22.97 1.54 -19.60
N LYS A 294 -21.76 0.99 -19.52
CA LYS A 294 -21.20 0.11 -20.57
C LYS A 294 -22.04 -1.16 -20.76
N ASN A 295 -22.50 -1.77 -19.67
CA ASN A 295 -23.33 -2.98 -19.74
C ASN A 295 -24.74 -2.69 -20.25
N GLY A 296 -25.36 -1.59 -19.81
CA GLY A 296 -26.66 -1.16 -20.34
C GLY A 296 -26.64 -0.84 -21.83
N GLU A 297 -25.55 -0.23 -22.32
CA GLU A 297 -25.34 -0.03 -23.77
C GLU A 297 -25.16 -1.36 -24.52
N ARG A 298 -24.49 -2.35 -23.91
CA ARG A 298 -24.30 -3.69 -24.49
C ARG A 298 -25.60 -4.46 -24.62
N GLU A 299 -26.46 -4.43 -23.60
CA GLU A 299 -27.79 -5.06 -23.64
C GLU A 299 -28.67 -4.43 -24.72
N LEU A 300 -28.66 -3.09 -24.83
CA LEU A 300 -29.39 -2.38 -25.89
C LEU A 300 -28.88 -2.74 -27.30
N LEU A 301 -27.56 -2.90 -27.47
CA LEU A 301 -26.98 -3.34 -28.73
C LEU A 301 -27.48 -4.74 -29.10
N ILE A 302 -27.47 -5.68 -28.15
CA ILE A 302 -27.96 -7.06 -28.33
C ILE A 302 -29.45 -7.06 -28.69
N VAL A 303 -30.27 -6.30 -27.97
CA VAL A 303 -31.70 -6.16 -28.29
C VAL A 303 -31.89 -5.56 -29.68
N SER A 304 -31.09 -4.57 -30.07
CA SER A 304 -31.17 -3.97 -31.42
C SER A 304 -30.78 -4.97 -32.52
N ILE A 305 -29.77 -5.82 -32.29
CA ILE A 305 -29.33 -6.86 -33.22
C ILE A 305 -30.41 -7.94 -33.33
N LEU A 306 -30.97 -8.40 -32.21
CA LEU A 306 -32.07 -9.37 -32.17
C LEU A 306 -33.32 -8.82 -32.86
N MET A 307 -33.69 -7.55 -32.61
CA MET A 307 -34.79 -6.91 -33.33
C MET A 307 -34.51 -6.82 -34.84
N ARG A 308 -33.30 -6.43 -35.25
CA ARG A 308 -32.92 -6.37 -36.68
C ARG A 308 -33.00 -7.75 -37.33
N PHE A 309 -32.48 -8.78 -36.67
CA PHE A 309 -32.56 -10.17 -37.10
C PHE A 309 -34.01 -10.65 -37.21
N PHE A 310 -34.83 -10.36 -36.19
CA PHE A 310 -36.25 -10.69 -36.19
C PHE A 310 -37.01 -9.97 -37.31
N THR A 311 -36.76 -8.67 -37.54
CA THR A 311 -37.35 -7.90 -38.65
C THR A 311 -36.87 -8.35 -40.03
N TRP A 312 -35.67 -8.93 -40.12
CA TRP A 312 -35.13 -9.53 -41.35
C TRP A 312 -35.80 -10.87 -41.65
N ILE A 313 -36.01 -11.71 -40.63
CA ILE A 313 -36.74 -12.99 -40.76
C ILE A 313 -38.23 -12.77 -41.07
N SER A 314 -38.87 -11.79 -40.43
CA SER A 314 -40.32 -11.57 -40.55
C SER A 314 -40.75 -10.71 -41.74
N GLY A 315 -39.80 -10.17 -42.54
CA GLY A 315 -40.10 -9.33 -43.70
C GLY A 315 -40.72 -7.96 -43.38
N LEU A 316 -40.88 -7.61 -42.10
CA LEU A 316 -41.54 -6.40 -41.58
C LEU A 316 -40.61 -5.17 -41.49
N TRP A 317 -39.71 -5.02 -42.46
CA TRP A 317 -38.65 -4.00 -42.40
C TRP A 317 -39.18 -2.55 -42.50
N LYS A 318 -40.35 -2.33 -43.13
CA LYS A 318 -40.96 -1.00 -43.30
C LYS A 318 -41.64 -0.45 -42.04
N GLU A 319 -42.18 -1.30 -41.16
CA GLU A 319 -42.99 -0.84 -40.01
C GLU A 319 -42.13 -0.52 -38.77
N PHE A 320 -41.03 -1.22 -38.55
CA PHE A 320 -40.20 -1.06 -37.34
C PHE A 320 -39.12 0.04 -37.43
N ARG A 321 -38.84 0.58 -38.63
CA ARG A 321 -37.84 1.66 -38.81
C ARG A 321 -38.18 2.91 -37.99
N ASN A 322 -39.46 3.26 -37.93
CA ASN A 322 -39.95 4.42 -37.20
C ASN A 322 -39.90 4.21 -35.67
N LEU A 323 -40.12 2.98 -35.19
CA LEU A 323 -40.06 2.67 -33.76
C LEU A 323 -38.62 2.72 -33.23
N ILE A 324 -37.65 2.25 -34.02
CA ILE A 324 -36.22 2.31 -33.67
C ILE A 324 -35.71 3.76 -33.71
N GLU A 325 -36.08 4.57 -34.71
CA GLU A 325 -35.75 6.00 -34.73
C GLU A 325 -36.43 6.78 -33.59
N TYR A 326 -37.65 6.42 -33.22
CA TYR A 326 -38.39 7.02 -32.10
C TYR A 326 -37.79 6.65 -30.73
N LEU A 327 -37.38 5.40 -30.53
CA LEU A 327 -36.69 4.95 -29.30
C LEU A 327 -35.27 5.53 -29.18
N ALA A 328 -34.57 5.69 -30.31
CA ALA A 328 -33.27 6.38 -30.34
C ALA A 328 -33.38 7.89 -30.07
N LYS A 329 -34.42 8.57 -30.60
CA LYS A 329 -34.64 10.02 -30.39
C LYS A 329 -35.26 10.34 -29.03
N SER A 330 -36.17 9.52 -28.51
CA SER A 330 -36.86 9.77 -27.23
C SER A 330 -35.90 9.75 -26.03
N ARG A 331 -34.78 9.01 -26.08
CA ARG A 331 -33.75 9.03 -25.02
C ARG A 331 -32.66 10.10 -25.18
N ILE A 332 -32.53 10.73 -26.34
CA ILE A 332 -31.69 11.94 -26.48
C ILE A 332 -32.38 13.13 -25.79
N LEU A 333 -33.72 13.12 -25.69
CA LEU A 333 -34.53 14.18 -25.08
C LEU A 333 -34.78 14.02 -23.56
N GLN A 334 -34.48 12.88 -22.94
CA GLN A 334 -34.49 12.74 -21.46
C GLN A 334 -33.15 13.09 -20.78
N ARG A 335 -32.29 13.88 -21.45
CA ARG A 335 -31.01 14.40 -20.90
C ARG A 335 -31.14 15.66 -20.03
N LYS A 336 -32.31 15.95 -19.46
CA LYS A 336 -32.47 16.97 -18.41
C LYS A 336 -33.14 16.37 -17.18
N CYS A 337 -32.35 15.93 -16.21
CA CYS A 337 -32.83 15.85 -14.83
C CYS A 337 -32.65 17.24 -14.22
N PRO A 338 -33.72 17.97 -13.86
CA PRO A 338 -33.63 19.02 -12.87
C PRO A 338 -33.55 18.31 -11.51
N PHE A 339 -32.38 18.33 -10.87
CA PHE A 339 -32.33 18.01 -9.45
C PHE A 339 -32.82 19.24 -8.70
N GLU A 340 -34.10 19.24 -8.30
CA GLU A 340 -34.56 20.07 -7.19
C GLU A 340 -34.12 19.41 -5.89
N ILE A 341 -33.11 20.00 -5.25
CA ILE A 341 -32.78 19.70 -3.86
C ILE A 341 -33.70 20.56 -3.00
N LYS A 342 -34.77 19.98 -2.46
CA LYS A 342 -35.47 20.57 -1.31
C LYS A 342 -34.59 20.37 -0.07
N CYS A 343 -33.80 21.38 0.26
CA CYS A 343 -33.30 21.54 1.62
C CYS A 343 -34.45 22.10 2.47
N SER A 344 -34.97 21.30 3.40
CA SER A 344 -35.62 21.82 4.60
C SER A 344 -34.54 22.00 5.66
N PHE A 345 -34.50 23.21 6.24
CA PHE A 345 -33.51 23.71 7.20
C PHE A 345 -33.26 22.80 8.40
#